data_AF-A0A7V3QKQ7-F1
#
_entry.id   AF-A0A7V3QKQ7-F1
#
_cell.length_a   1.000
_cell.length_b   1.000
_cell.length_c   1.000
_cell.angle_alpha   90.00
_cell.angle_beta   90.00
_cell.angle_gamma   90.00
#
_symmetry.space_group_name_H-M   'P 1'
#
loop_
_entity.id
_entity.type
_entity.pdbx_description
1 polymer ?
#
loop_
_entity_poly.entity_id
_entity_poly.type
_entity_poly.pdbx_seq_one_letter_code
_entity_poly.pdbx_strand_id
1 'polypeptide(L)'
;MITLNLKINPQKEVDSSVEIVERKGLGHPDTICDLVVDQLSIRLSQIYKKEFGAIPHFNIDKALLAAGTAENRFGGGKIIKPM
;
A
#
# COMPACT_ATOMS: atom_id res chain seq x y z
N MET A 1 31.38 -17.24 3.96
CA MET A 1 31.61 -16.22 2.92
C MET A 1 30.41 -16.24 1.99
N ILE A 2 29.63 -15.15 1.93
CA ILE A 2 28.54 -15.02 0.96
C ILE A 2 29.14 -14.42 -0.31
N THR A 3 29.10 -15.17 -1.41
CA THR A 3 29.55 -14.69 -2.72
C THR A 3 28.41 -13.88 -3.34
N LEU A 4 28.50 -12.55 -3.26
CA LEU A 4 27.58 -11.65 -3.94
C LEU A 4 28.07 -11.43 -5.39
N ASN A 5 27.40 -12.04 -6.34
CA ASN A 5 27.59 -11.77 -7.77
C ASN A 5 26.67 -10.62 -8.18
N LEU A 6 27.19 -9.40 -8.11
CA LEU A 6 26.45 -8.19 -8.48
C LEU A 6 26.70 -7.86 -9.96
N LYS A 7 25.64 -7.82 -10.75
CA LYS A 7 25.67 -7.38 -12.15
C LYS A 7 24.59 -6.32 -12.35
N ILE A 8 25.00 -5.10 -12.66
CA ILE A 8 24.08 -4.00 -12.96
C ILE A 8 23.83 -4.00 -14.46
N ASN A 9 22.59 -4.27 -14.88
CA ASN A 9 22.17 -4.05 -16.25
C ASN A 9 21.47 -2.68 -16.30
N PRO A 10 21.97 -1.71 -17.06
CA PRO A 10 21.25 -0.45 -17.24
C PRO A 10 19.89 -0.73 -17.86
N GLN A 11 18.88 0.07 -17.50
CA GLN A 11 17.61 0.06 -18.21
C GLN A 11 17.91 0.38 -19.67
N LYS A 12 17.47 -0.49 -20.59
CA LYS A 12 17.67 -0.26 -22.03
C LYS A 12 17.04 1.09 -22.38
N GLU A 13 17.76 1.87 -23.18
CA GLU A 13 17.15 3.03 -23.86
C GLU A 13 15.88 2.54 -24.55
N VAL A 14 14.77 3.18 -24.19
CA VAL A 14 13.48 2.88 -24.78
C VAL A 14 13.49 3.52 -26.17
N ASP A 15 13.44 2.71 -27.22
CA ASP A 15 13.38 3.15 -28.63
C ASP A 15 12.04 3.81 -29.00
N SER A 16 11.15 3.93 -28.00
CA SER A 16 9.88 4.66 -28.09
C SER A 16 10.09 6.12 -27.69
N SER A 17 9.56 7.04 -28.49
CA SER A 17 9.59 8.48 -28.23
C SER A 17 8.71 8.94 -27.04
N VAL A 18 8.03 8.02 -26.34
CA VAL A 18 7.07 8.33 -25.27
C VAL A 18 7.26 7.39 -24.07
N GLU A 19 7.18 7.97 -22.87
CA GLU A 19 7.13 7.29 -21.58
C GLU A 19 5.95 7.81 -20.76
N ILE A 20 5.24 6.92 -20.04
CA ILE A 20 4.12 7.27 -19.17
C ILE A 20 4.37 6.68 -17.79
N VAL A 21 4.26 7.51 -16.76
CA VAL A 21 4.45 7.13 -15.36
C VAL A 21 3.24 7.59 -14.55
N GLU A 22 2.71 6.72 -13.70
CA GLU A 22 1.64 7.03 -12.75
C GLU A 22 2.13 6.87 -11.31
N ARG A 23 1.70 7.78 -10.43
CA ARG A 23 1.86 7.65 -8.98
C ARG A 23 0.54 7.96 -8.30
N LYS A 24 0.04 7.01 -7.53
CA LYS A 24 -1.10 7.20 -6.62
C LYS A 24 -0.64 7.91 -5.35
N GLY A 25 -1.30 9.02 -5.02
CA GLY A 25 -0.98 9.84 -3.84
C GLY A 25 -1.51 9.23 -2.54
N LEU A 26 -1.12 9.80 -1.39
CA LEU A 26 -1.50 9.28 -0.07
C LEU A 26 -3.02 9.20 0.17
N GLY A 27 -3.80 10.10 -0.45
CA GLY A 27 -5.25 10.11 -0.35
C GLY A 27 -5.97 9.23 -1.38
N HIS A 28 -5.24 8.56 -2.28
CA HIS A 28 -5.85 7.65 -3.24
C HIS A 28 -6.39 6.41 -2.51
N PRO A 29 -7.63 5.96 -2.76
CA PRO A 29 -8.23 4.81 -2.08
C PRO A 29 -7.34 3.55 -2.06
N ASP A 30 -6.74 3.20 -3.19
CA ASP A 30 -5.81 2.06 -3.26
C ASP A 30 -4.58 2.23 -2.37
N THR A 31 -3.96 3.41 -2.37
CA THR A 31 -2.80 3.69 -1.50
C THR A 31 -3.19 3.64 -0.02
N ILE A 32 -4.40 4.08 0.33
CA ILE A 32 -4.94 3.92 1.69
C ILE A 32 -5.07 2.43 2.04
N CYS A 33 -5.63 1.60 1.15
CA CYS A 33 -5.71 0.16 1.35
C CYS A 33 -4.33 -0.47 1.58
N ASP A 34 -3.37 -0.18 0.70
CA ASP A 34 -2.01 -0.72 0.77
C ASP A 34 -1.36 -0.38 2.11
N LEU A 35 -1.43 0.88 2.54
CA LEU A 35 -0.83 1.36 3.78
C LEU A 35 -1.50 0.76 5.03
N VAL A 36 -2.83 0.63 5.04
CA VAL A 36 -3.57 0.03 6.16
C VAL A 36 -3.20 -1.44 6.32
N VAL A 37 -3.15 -2.17 5.22
CA VAL A 37 -2.83 -3.60 5.18
C VAL A 37 -1.39 -3.85 5.62
N ASP A 38 -0.45 -3.03 5.15
CA ASP A 38 0.96 -3.09 5.55
C ASP A 38 1.14 -2.87 7.07
N GLN A 39 0.51 -1.82 7.60
CA GLN A 39 0.55 -1.54 9.04
C GLN A 39 -0.10 -2.64 9.88
N LEU A 40 -1.17 -3.24 9.37
CA LEU A 40 -1.83 -4.37 10.02
C LEU A 40 -0.92 -5.60 10.05
N SER A 41 -0.20 -5.88 8.96
CA SER A 41 0.79 -6.97 8.89
C SER A 41 1.91 -6.80 9.94
N ILE A 42 2.45 -5.58 10.07
CA ILE A 42 3.46 -5.25 11.09
C ILE A 42 2.89 -5.47 12.50
N ARG A 43 1.70 -4.94 12.76
CA ARG A 43 1.10 -5.01 14.10
C ARG A 43 0.75 -6.45 14.48
N LEU A 44 0.22 -7.23 13.54
CA LEU A 44 -0.11 -8.64 13.76
C LEU A 44 1.15 -9.46 14.03
N SER A 45 2.23 -9.21 13.29
CA SER A 45 3.53 -9.84 13.52
C SER A 45 4.06 -9.58 14.93
N GLN A 46 3.94 -8.35 15.43
CA GLN A 46 4.34 -8.00 16.79
C GLN A 46 3.49 -8.72 17.85
N ILE A 47 2.17 -8.80 17.64
CA ILE A 47 1.26 -9.52 18.52
C ILE A 47 1.63 -11.00 18.53
N TYR A 48 1.80 -11.62 17.36
CA TYR A 48 2.17 -13.03 17.26
C TYR A 48 3.49 -13.34 17.93
N LYS A 49 4.51 -12.51 17.71
CA LYS A 49 5.80 -12.67 18.38
C LYS A 49 5.68 -12.58 19.91
N LYS A 50 4.82 -11.69 20.42
CA LYS A 50 4.57 -11.52 21.86
C LYS A 50 3.82 -12.71 22.46
N GLU A 51 2.78 -13.20 21.79
CA GLU A 51 1.87 -14.22 22.34
C GLU A 51 2.35 -15.66 22.08
N PHE A 52 3.01 -15.91 20.95
CA PHE A 52 3.42 -17.25 20.51
C PHE A 52 4.94 -17.46 20.48
N GLY A 53 5.75 -16.43 20.73
CA GLY A 53 7.21 -16.48 20.62
C GLY A 53 7.73 -16.62 19.18
N ALA A 54 6.83 -16.71 18.21
CA ALA A 54 7.11 -16.84 16.79
C ALA A 54 6.03 -16.09 15.99
N ILE A 55 6.25 -15.92 14.70
CA ILE A 55 5.26 -15.37 13.77
C ILE A 55 4.73 -16.56 12.95
N PRO A 56 3.52 -17.09 13.23
CA PRO A 56 2.89 -18.09 12.39
C PRO A 56 2.70 -17.57 10.96
N HIS A 57 2.51 -18.49 10.02
CA HIS A 57 2.25 -18.11 8.63
C HIS A 57 0.90 -17.40 8.50
N PHE A 58 0.89 -16.21 7.91
CA PHE A 58 -0.31 -15.47 7.53
C PHE A 58 -0.02 -14.62 6.28
N ASN A 59 -1.07 -14.34 5.51
CA ASN A 59 -1.03 -13.35 4.42
C ASN A 59 -2.25 -12.44 4.57
N ILE A 60 -1.99 -11.14 4.67
CA ILE A 60 -3.03 -10.11 4.69
C ILE A 60 -2.61 -9.10 3.64
N ASP A 61 -3.10 -9.32 2.43
CA ASP A 61 -2.79 -8.58 1.20
C ASP A 61 -4.06 -8.33 0.38
N LYS A 62 -5.23 -8.56 0.99
CA LYS A 62 -6.55 -8.36 0.42
C LYS A 62 -7.29 -7.33 1.27
N ALA A 63 -7.66 -6.20 0.68
CA ALA A 63 -8.51 -5.20 1.30
C ALA A 63 -9.48 -4.61 0.29
N LEU A 64 -10.61 -4.14 0.81
CA LEU A 64 -11.62 -3.40 0.06
C LEU A 64 -11.94 -2.15 0.84
N LEU A 65 -11.69 -0.99 0.25
CA LEU A 65 -12.19 0.28 0.77
C LEU A 65 -13.49 0.62 0.04
N ALA A 66 -14.61 0.53 0.75
CA ALA A 66 -15.92 0.86 0.20
C ALA A 66 -16.11 2.37 0.19
N ALA A 67 -16.64 2.91 -0.92
CA ALA A 67 -16.90 4.33 -1.01
C ALA A 67 -18.11 4.74 -0.15
N GLY A 68 -17.95 5.86 0.55
CA GLY A 68 -19.03 6.61 1.19
C GLY A 68 -19.65 7.63 0.25
N THR A 69 -20.40 8.58 0.82
CA THR A 69 -20.96 9.73 0.10
C THR A 69 -20.85 11.00 0.95
N ALA A 70 -20.63 12.14 0.30
CA ALA A 70 -20.50 13.42 0.96
C ALA A 70 -21.16 14.54 0.15
N GLU A 71 -21.69 15.54 0.85
CA GLU A 71 -22.11 16.82 0.28
C GLU A 71 -20.98 17.84 0.48
N ASN A 72 -20.40 18.31 -0.63
CA ASN A 72 -19.28 19.25 -0.62
C ASN A 72 -19.76 20.68 -0.91
N ARG A 73 -19.34 21.67 -0.12
CA ARG A 73 -19.63 23.09 -0.33
C ARG A 73 -18.44 23.97 0.06
N PHE A 74 -18.38 25.20 -0.44
CA PHE A 74 -17.39 26.15 0.09
C PHE A 74 -17.63 26.41 1.58
N GLY A 75 -16.55 26.44 2.36
CA GLY A 75 -16.62 26.60 3.81
C GLY A 75 -17.07 25.36 4.59
N GLY A 76 -17.20 24.18 3.96
CA GLY A 76 -17.42 22.93 4.68
C GLY A 76 -18.16 21.84 3.88
N GLY A 77 -19.06 21.13 4.53
CA GLY A 77 -19.76 20.00 3.93
C GLY A 77 -20.24 19.03 5.00
N LYS A 78 -20.78 17.89 4.55
CA LYS A 78 -21.22 16.82 5.44
C LYS A 78 -20.95 15.46 4.83
N ILE A 79 -20.41 14.54 5.63
CA ILE A 79 -20.39 13.12 5.30
C ILE A 79 -21.81 12.58 5.46
N ILE A 80 -22.38 12.05 4.38
CA ILE A 80 -23.73 11.49 4.34
C ILE A 80 -23.69 9.99 4.64
N LYS A 81 -22.73 9.29 4.02
CA LYS A 81 -22.42 7.89 4.30
C LYS A 81 -20.91 7.75 4.52
N PRO A 82 -20.46 7.11 5.60
CA PRO A 82 -19.03 6.87 5.81
C PRO A 82 -18.48 5.95 4.72
N MET A 83 -17.16 6.06 4.51
CA MET A 83 -16.39 5.00 3.87
C MET A 83 -16.29 3.80 4.82
#